data_AF-B0S3B6-F1
#
_entry.id   AF-B0S3B6-F1
#
_cell.length_a   1.000
_cell.length_b   1.000
_cell.length_c   1.000
_cell.angle_alpha   90.00
_cell.angle_beta   90.00
_cell.angle_gamma   90.00
#
_symmetry.space_group_name_H-M   'P 1'
#
loop_
_entity.id
_entity.type
_entity.pdbx_description
1 polymer ?
#
loop_
_entity_poly.entity_id
_entity_poly.type
_entity_poly.pdbx_seq_one_letter_code
_entity_poly.pdbx_strand_id
1 'polypeptide(L)'
;MLLHYLLKNGRRQTNAIGLFVKLGRGGGTFAHKDIAFKFASWISAEFELYIIKDYQRLKEDETSKLSLTWNLHREISKINYKIHTDAIKEYLLKDLTNEQLSYKYASEADMLNVALFNKRAKQWREENPDLKGNMRDYAGLNELLVLANMESYNAILIGKGVNQKERMIELRKLARTQLMSLEKLGDSGIKKLEEKK
;
A
#
# COMPACT_ATOMS: atom_id res chain seq x y z
N MET A 1 21.43 -17.75 39.35
CA MET A 1 22.54 -18.28 40.19
C MET A 1 23.92 -17.98 39.60
N LEU A 2 24.14 -18.17 38.29
CA LEU A 2 25.41 -17.84 37.61
C LEU A 2 25.81 -16.35 37.64
N LEU A 3 24.87 -15.41 37.48
CA LEU A 3 25.18 -13.97 37.50
C LEU A 3 25.69 -13.48 38.87
N HIS A 4 25.22 -14.10 39.96
CA HIS A 4 25.64 -13.74 41.32
C HIS A 4 27.05 -14.27 41.65
N TYR A 5 27.48 -15.37 41.02
CA TYR A 5 28.78 -15.98 41.26
C TYR A 5 29.92 -15.23 40.54
N LEU A 6 29.70 -14.76 39.31
CA LEU A 6 30.69 -14.00 38.53
C LEU A 6 30.97 -12.61 39.14
N LEU A 7 29.95 -11.94 39.69
CA LEU A 7 30.10 -10.60 40.25
C LEU A 7 30.82 -10.57 41.62
N LYS A 8 30.78 -11.66 42.38
CA LYS A 8 31.37 -11.71 43.73
C LYS A 8 32.87 -12.02 43.72
N ASN A 9 33.34 -12.81 42.74
CA ASN A 9 34.75 -13.23 42.64
C ASN A 9 35.64 -12.24 41.88
N GLY A 10 35.11 -11.44 40.95
CA GLY A 10 35.91 -10.47 40.18
C GLY A 10 36.56 -9.37 41.04
N ARG A 11 35.96 -9.01 42.18
CA ARG A 11 36.50 -7.96 43.06
C ARG A 11 37.82 -8.35 43.76
N ARG A 12 37.99 -9.62 44.11
CA ARG A 12 39.18 -10.05 44.88
C ARG A 12 40.40 -10.30 44.01
N GLN A 13 40.22 -10.52 42.71
CA GLN A 13 41.33 -10.88 41.81
C GLN A 13 41.66 -9.81 40.75
N THR A 14 40.71 -8.98 40.30
CA THR A 14 40.95 -8.17 39.08
C THR A 14 40.75 -6.65 39.21
N ASN A 15 40.46 -6.12 40.40
CA ASN A 15 40.29 -4.67 40.64
C ASN A 15 39.38 -3.96 39.61
N ALA A 16 38.41 -4.69 39.05
CA ALA A 16 37.56 -4.17 37.97
C ALA A 16 36.54 -3.15 38.50
N ILE A 17 36.46 -1.99 37.83
CA ILE A 17 35.46 -0.94 38.08
C ILE A 17 34.20 -1.32 37.31
N GLY A 18 33.10 -1.61 38.01
CA GLY A 18 31.83 -2.01 37.40
C GLY A 18 30.61 -1.47 38.15
N LEU A 19 29.43 -1.56 37.52
CA LEU A 19 28.14 -1.25 38.12
C LEU A 19 27.70 -2.41 39.04
N PHE A 20 27.37 -2.11 40.30
CA PHE A 20 26.93 -3.09 41.29
C PHE A 20 25.47 -2.85 41.70
N VAL A 21 24.64 -3.88 41.65
CA VAL A 21 23.23 -3.82 42.09
C VAL A 21 23.10 -4.42 43.49
N LYS A 22 22.52 -3.68 44.43
CA LYS A 22 22.24 -4.14 45.80
C LYS A 22 20.78 -4.59 45.87
N LEU A 23 20.53 -5.84 46.31
CA LEU A 23 19.17 -6.38 46.41
C LEU A 23 18.38 -5.67 47.53
N GLY A 24 17.26 -5.03 47.17
CA GLY A 24 16.26 -4.49 48.10
C GLY A 24 15.16 -5.51 48.43
N ARG A 25 14.17 -5.11 49.24
CA ARG A 25 13.10 -5.98 49.80
C ARG A 25 12.23 -6.71 48.76
N GLY A 26 12.16 -6.24 47.52
CA GLY A 26 11.44 -6.86 46.39
C GLY A 26 12.40 -7.30 45.29
N GLY A 27 13.33 -8.20 45.61
CA GLY A 27 14.52 -8.51 44.81
C GLY A 27 14.28 -8.73 43.31
N GLY A 28 15.10 -8.05 42.49
CA GLY A 28 15.13 -8.19 41.04
C GLY A 28 16.09 -7.18 40.41
N THR A 29 16.59 -7.45 39.21
CA THR A 29 17.34 -6.48 38.38
C THR A 29 16.47 -6.15 37.18
N PHE A 30 16.00 -4.91 37.10
CA PHE A 30 15.14 -4.42 36.04
C PHE A 30 15.94 -3.52 35.11
N ALA A 31 15.77 -3.69 33.80
CA ALA A 31 16.36 -2.85 32.79
C ALA A 31 15.29 -2.48 31.75
N HIS A 32 15.53 -1.39 31.01
CA HIS A 32 14.73 -1.09 29.83
C HIS A 32 14.75 -2.28 28.87
N LYS A 33 13.63 -2.52 28.16
CA LYS A 33 13.46 -3.71 27.32
C LYS A 33 14.65 -3.90 26.37
N ASP A 34 15.07 -2.86 25.67
CA ASP A 34 16.18 -2.95 24.70
C ASP A 34 17.51 -3.37 25.33
N ILE A 35 17.79 -2.89 26.54
CA ILE A 35 18.99 -3.23 27.31
C ILE A 35 18.90 -4.69 27.76
N ALA A 36 17.73 -5.13 28.22
CA ALA A 36 17.48 -6.52 28.60
C ALA A 36 17.59 -7.47 27.39
N PHE A 37 17.03 -7.10 26.24
CA PHE A 37 17.14 -7.88 24.99
C PHE A 37 18.59 -7.98 24.54
N LYS A 38 19.35 -6.88 24.51
CA LYS A 38 20.77 -6.92 24.14
C LYS A 38 21.62 -7.76 25.10
N PHE A 39 21.37 -7.65 26.40
CA PHE A 39 22.06 -8.45 27.39
C PHE A 39 21.72 -9.94 27.26
N ALA A 40 20.46 -10.29 27.04
CA ALA A 40 20.02 -11.66 26.84
C ALA A 40 20.59 -12.27 25.55
N SER A 41 20.62 -11.51 24.44
CA SER A 41 21.26 -11.93 23.19
C SER A 41 22.76 -12.15 23.35
N TRP A 42 23.45 -11.28 24.11
CA TRP A 42 24.89 -11.45 24.37
C TRP A 42 25.21 -12.71 25.19
N ILE A 43 24.32 -13.09 26.11
CA ILE A 43 24.52 -14.27 26.97
C ILE A 43 24.13 -15.57 26.28
N SER A 44 23.16 -15.53 25.35
CA SER A 44 22.61 -16.72 24.70
C SER A 44 22.50 -16.54 23.19
N ALA A 45 23.34 -17.28 22.47
CA ALA A 45 23.28 -17.37 21.01
C ALA A 45 21.94 -17.97 20.51
N GLU A 46 21.30 -18.85 21.30
CA GLU A 46 19.97 -19.38 20.98
C GLU A 46 18.91 -18.26 21.02
N PHE A 47 18.96 -17.42 22.07
CA PHE A 47 18.05 -16.29 22.19
C PHE A 47 18.29 -15.25 21.08
N GLU A 48 19.55 -14.96 20.75
CA GLU A 48 19.88 -14.08 19.63
C GLU A 48 19.33 -14.61 18.30
N LEU A 49 19.53 -15.90 18.02
CA LEU A 49 19.00 -16.55 16.81
C LEU A 49 17.47 -16.51 16.76
N TYR A 50 16.80 -16.69 17.90
CA TYR A 50 15.35 -16.58 18.01
C TYR A 50 14.85 -15.19 17.59
N ILE A 51 15.48 -14.13 18.10
CA ILE A 51 15.11 -12.74 17.75
C ILE A 51 15.37 -12.45 16.27
N ILE A 52 16.48 -12.91 15.71
CA ILE A 52 16.79 -12.75 14.28
C ILE A 52 15.72 -13.43 13.42
N LYS A 53 15.36 -14.67 13.74
CA LYS A 53 14.33 -15.41 13.00
C LYS A 53 12.95 -14.78 13.11
N ASP A 54 12.57 -14.32 14.30
CA ASP A 54 11.28 -13.67 14.49
C ASP A 54 11.20 -12.34 13.74
N TYR A 55 12.30 -11.58 13.70
CA TYR A 55 12.40 -10.38 12.87
C TYR A 55 12.27 -10.70 11.37
N GLN A 56 12.98 -11.72 10.88
CA GLN A 56 12.91 -12.15 9.48
C GLN A 56 11.48 -12.59 9.11
N ARG A 57 10.84 -13.40 9.96
CA ARG A 57 9.44 -13.82 9.79
C ARG A 57 8.50 -12.63 9.71
N LEU A 58 8.60 -11.66 10.63
CA LEU A 58 7.79 -10.45 10.59
C LEU A 58 7.99 -9.65 9.30
N LYS A 59 9.23 -9.59 8.80
CA LYS A 59 9.55 -8.89 7.55
C LYS A 59 8.98 -9.60 6.33
N GLU A 60 9.03 -10.92 6.30
CA GLU A 60 8.42 -11.75 5.25
C GLU A 60 6.89 -11.66 5.26
N ASP A 61 6.26 -11.73 6.44
CA ASP A 61 4.82 -11.59 6.61
C ASP A 61 4.32 -10.20 6.16
N GLU A 62 5.07 -9.14 6.44
CA GLU A 62 4.76 -7.78 6.00
C GLU A 62 4.88 -7.65 4.47
N THR A 63 5.98 -8.16 3.91
CA THR A 63 6.25 -8.10 2.46
C THR A 63 5.23 -8.93 1.67
N SER A 64 4.87 -10.11 2.16
CA SER A 64 3.89 -10.98 1.53
C SER A 64 2.48 -10.35 1.53
N LYS A 65 2.04 -9.76 2.65
CA LYS A 65 0.76 -9.02 2.71
C LYS A 65 0.70 -7.83 1.77
N LEU A 66 1.80 -7.08 1.67
CA LEU A 66 1.92 -5.96 0.73
C LEU A 66 1.77 -6.46 -0.72
N SER A 67 2.48 -7.54 -1.05
CA SER A 67 2.45 -8.16 -2.38
C SER A 67 1.08 -8.74 -2.74
N LEU A 68 0.38 -9.36 -1.77
CA LEU A 68 -0.93 -9.95 -1.97
C LEU A 68 -1.99 -8.88 -2.25
N THR A 69 -2.00 -7.82 -1.44
CA THR A 69 -2.89 -6.67 -1.65
C THR A 69 -2.64 -6.03 -3.01
N TRP A 70 -1.38 -5.81 -3.35
CA TRP A 70 -0.97 -5.24 -4.64
C TRP A 70 -1.37 -6.13 -5.83
N ASN A 71 -1.22 -7.45 -5.70
CA ASN A 71 -1.64 -8.39 -6.74
C ASN A 71 -3.16 -8.46 -6.87
N LEU A 72 -3.90 -8.43 -5.76
CA LEU A 72 -5.36 -8.39 -5.76
C LEU A 72 -5.88 -7.15 -6.48
N HIS A 73 -5.29 -5.97 -6.22
CA HIS A 73 -5.65 -4.74 -6.94
C HIS A 73 -5.42 -4.87 -8.45
N ARG A 74 -4.28 -5.43 -8.87
CA ARG A 74 -3.99 -5.65 -10.29
C ARG A 74 -4.98 -6.60 -10.96
N GLU A 75 -5.35 -7.69 -10.29
CA GLU A 75 -6.36 -8.62 -10.83
C GLU A 75 -7.75 -8.00 -10.92
N ILE A 76 -8.17 -7.22 -9.90
CA ILE A 76 -9.43 -6.46 -9.96
C ILE A 76 -9.42 -5.47 -11.13
N SER A 77 -8.34 -4.71 -11.32
CA SER A 77 -8.21 -3.78 -12.45
C SER A 77 -8.32 -4.48 -13.80
N LYS A 78 -7.70 -5.66 -13.97
CA LYS A 78 -7.81 -6.43 -15.23
C LYS A 78 -9.23 -6.90 -15.50
N ILE A 79 -9.93 -7.41 -14.48
CA ILE A 79 -11.31 -7.87 -14.60
C ILE A 79 -12.21 -6.68 -14.98
N ASN A 80 -12.02 -5.53 -14.32
CA ASN A 80 -12.82 -4.33 -14.57
C ASN A 80 -12.60 -3.76 -15.97
N TYR A 81 -11.35 -3.74 -16.44
CA TYR A 81 -11.04 -3.34 -17.81
C TYR A 81 -11.75 -4.23 -18.85
N LYS A 82 -11.81 -5.54 -18.61
CA LYS A 82 -12.51 -6.49 -19.49
C LYS A 82 -14.02 -6.23 -19.50
N ILE A 83 -14.65 -6.11 -18.33
CA ILE A 83 -16.09 -5.81 -18.21
C ILE A 83 -16.44 -4.51 -18.93
N HIS A 84 -15.62 -3.47 -18.75
CA HIS A 84 -15.80 -2.17 -19.41
C HIS A 84 -15.68 -2.27 -20.94
N THR A 85 -14.66 -2.97 -21.42
CA THR A 85 -14.44 -3.19 -22.86
C THR A 85 -15.59 -3.98 -23.49
N ASP A 86 -16.11 -4.98 -22.80
CA ASP A 86 -17.24 -5.81 -23.27
C ASP A 86 -18.54 -5.00 -23.32
N ALA A 87 -18.81 -4.15 -22.33
CA ALA A 87 -19.96 -3.23 -22.37
C ALA A 87 -19.87 -2.22 -23.53
N ILE A 88 -18.68 -1.72 -23.85
CA ILE A 88 -18.49 -0.88 -25.04
C ILE A 88 -18.87 -1.66 -26.30
N LYS A 89 -18.35 -2.88 -26.46
CA LYS A 89 -18.65 -3.75 -27.62
C LYS A 89 -20.13 -4.01 -27.80
N GLU A 90 -20.82 -4.34 -26.73
CA GLU A 90 -22.21 -4.77 -26.78
C GLU A 90 -23.18 -3.62 -27.07
N TYR A 91 -22.97 -2.46 -26.43
CA TYR A 91 -23.97 -1.38 -26.41
C TYR A 91 -23.60 -0.16 -27.25
N LEU A 92 -22.32 0.10 -27.49
CA LEU A 92 -21.86 1.31 -28.19
C LEU A 92 -21.37 1.05 -29.62
N LEU A 93 -21.12 -0.20 -30.01
CA LEU A 93 -20.39 -0.53 -31.24
C LEU A 93 -21.22 -1.21 -32.34
N LYS A 94 -22.52 -0.93 -32.40
CA LYS A 94 -23.33 -1.38 -33.54
C LYS A 94 -22.97 -0.57 -34.80
N ASP A 95 -22.64 -1.28 -35.89
CA ASP A 95 -22.49 -0.74 -37.25
C ASP A 95 -21.38 0.32 -37.45
N LEU A 96 -20.21 0.13 -36.84
CA LEU A 96 -19.04 1.00 -37.02
C LEU A 96 -17.93 0.33 -37.82
N THR A 97 -17.22 1.10 -38.65
CA THR A 97 -15.98 0.67 -39.32
C THR A 97 -14.84 0.50 -38.32
N ASN A 98 -13.79 -0.26 -38.68
CA ASN A 98 -12.62 -0.47 -37.82
C ASN A 98 -11.93 0.84 -37.38
N GLU A 99 -11.94 1.87 -38.22
CA GLU A 99 -11.37 3.18 -37.89
C GLU A 99 -12.24 3.90 -36.85
N GLN A 100 -13.55 3.94 -37.07
CA GLN A 100 -14.52 4.53 -36.13
C GLN A 100 -14.54 3.80 -34.78
N LEU A 101 -14.35 2.48 -34.79
CA LEU A 101 -14.15 1.65 -33.59
C LEU A 101 -12.95 2.14 -32.77
N SER A 102 -11.80 2.31 -33.41
CA SER A 102 -10.57 2.80 -32.76
C SER A 102 -10.78 4.17 -32.13
N TYR A 103 -11.38 5.12 -32.86
CA TYR A 103 -11.70 6.45 -32.32
C TYR A 103 -12.67 6.38 -31.14
N LYS A 104 -13.68 5.50 -31.20
CA LYS A 104 -14.65 5.34 -30.12
C LYS A 104 -14.00 4.80 -28.85
N TYR A 105 -13.15 3.78 -28.97
CA TYR A 105 -12.39 3.26 -27.84
C TYR A 105 -11.46 4.30 -27.23
N ALA A 106 -10.72 5.04 -28.08
CA ALA A 106 -9.84 6.11 -27.62
C ALA A 106 -10.63 7.21 -26.89
N SER A 107 -11.81 7.58 -27.40
CA SER A 107 -12.70 8.56 -26.78
C SER A 107 -13.22 8.13 -25.40
N GLU A 108 -13.67 6.87 -25.26
CA GLU A 108 -14.13 6.35 -23.97
C GLU A 108 -12.99 6.23 -22.95
N ALA A 109 -11.78 5.83 -23.39
CA ALA A 109 -10.61 5.79 -22.54
C ALA A 109 -10.18 7.19 -22.07
N ASP A 110 -10.16 8.18 -22.98
CA ASP A 110 -9.83 9.56 -22.64
C ASP A 110 -10.87 10.20 -21.72
N MET A 111 -12.15 9.83 -21.82
CA MET A 111 -13.18 10.27 -20.87
C MET A 111 -12.81 9.86 -19.43
N LEU A 112 -12.43 8.60 -19.21
CA LEU A 112 -12.00 8.10 -17.90
C LEU A 112 -10.74 8.82 -17.41
N ASN A 113 -9.76 9.01 -18.31
CA ASN A 113 -8.52 9.71 -17.99
C ASN A 113 -8.78 11.17 -17.57
N VAL A 114 -9.65 11.88 -18.29
CA VAL A 114 -10.00 13.27 -17.95
C VAL A 114 -10.84 13.33 -16.68
N ALA A 115 -11.70 12.36 -16.42
CA ALA A 115 -12.50 12.31 -15.19
C ALA A 115 -11.63 12.16 -13.94
N LEU A 116 -10.54 11.37 -14.02
CA LEU A 116 -9.64 11.10 -12.90
C LEU A 116 -8.43 12.05 -12.84
N PHE A 117 -7.65 12.13 -13.93
CA PHE A 117 -6.37 12.85 -14.01
C PHE A 117 -6.47 14.25 -14.60
N ASN A 118 -7.67 14.66 -15.04
CA ASN A 118 -7.90 15.96 -15.69
C ASN A 118 -7.11 16.16 -17.00
N LYS A 119 -6.65 15.09 -17.63
CA LYS A 119 -5.81 15.11 -18.84
C LYS A 119 -6.20 13.99 -19.80
N ARG A 120 -6.07 14.24 -21.10
CA ARG A 120 -6.11 13.21 -22.15
C ARG A 120 -4.77 12.49 -22.25
N ALA A 121 -4.76 11.29 -22.83
CA ALA A 121 -3.54 10.52 -23.04
C ALA A 121 -2.50 11.28 -23.88
N LYS A 122 -2.95 12.06 -24.87
CA LYS A 122 -2.07 12.90 -25.71
C LYS A 122 -1.41 14.02 -24.90
N GLN A 123 -2.20 14.77 -24.12
CA GLN A 123 -1.71 15.88 -23.29
C GLN A 123 -0.67 15.41 -22.28
N TRP A 124 -0.91 14.26 -21.64
CA TRP A 124 0.06 13.70 -20.70
C TRP A 124 1.37 13.28 -21.39
N ARG A 125 1.31 12.73 -22.60
CA ARG A 125 2.52 12.40 -23.38
C ARG A 125 3.31 13.66 -23.78
N GLU A 126 2.62 14.74 -24.13
CA GLU A 126 3.26 16.03 -24.47
C GLU A 126 3.94 16.65 -23.25
N GLU A 127 3.35 16.53 -22.06
CA GLU A 127 3.93 17.03 -20.80
C GLU A 127 5.05 16.14 -20.24
N ASN A 128 5.13 14.88 -20.67
CA ASN A 128 6.09 13.89 -20.15
C ASN A 128 6.87 13.22 -21.29
N PRO A 129 7.64 13.97 -22.09
CA PRO A 129 8.32 13.45 -23.29
C PRO A 129 9.39 12.39 -22.97
N ASP A 130 9.99 12.46 -21.79
CA ASP A 130 11.08 11.58 -21.38
C ASP A 130 10.60 10.29 -20.66
N LEU A 131 9.30 10.21 -20.33
CA LEU A 131 8.71 9.06 -19.65
C LEU A 131 8.24 8.01 -20.66
N LYS A 132 8.59 6.75 -20.41
CA LYS A 132 8.14 5.61 -21.21
C LYS A 132 6.82 5.08 -20.66
N GLY A 133 5.83 4.87 -21.52
CA GLY A 133 4.54 4.27 -21.15
C GLY A 133 3.39 5.27 -21.22
N ASN A 134 2.42 5.11 -20.32
CA ASN A 134 1.21 5.93 -20.25
C ASN A 134 0.93 6.41 -18.82
N MET A 135 0.03 7.39 -18.67
CA MET A 135 -0.31 7.98 -17.36
C MET A 135 -0.70 6.99 -16.27
N ARG A 136 -1.32 5.86 -16.62
CA ARG A 136 -1.73 4.84 -15.65
C ARG A 136 -0.53 4.08 -15.08
N ASP A 137 0.57 3.98 -15.82
CA ASP A 137 1.81 3.33 -15.35
C ASP A 137 2.49 4.12 -14.23
N TYR A 138 2.18 5.42 -14.14
CA TYR A 138 2.70 6.36 -13.16
C TYR A 138 1.66 6.78 -12.10
N ALA A 139 0.47 6.17 -12.12
CA ALA A 139 -0.60 6.46 -11.18
C ALA A 139 -0.37 5.75 -9.83
N GLY A 140 -0.78 6.41 -8.74
CA GLY A 140 -0.76 5.83 -7.40
C GLY A 140 -1.78 4.70 -7.22
N LEU A 141 -1.59 3.87 -6.19
CA LEU A 141 -2.49 2.74 -5.91
C LEU A 141 -3.96 3.16 -5.77
N ASN A 142 -4.21 4.25 -5.06
CA ASN A 142 -5.56 4.78 -4.85
C ASN A 142 -6.19 5.25 -6.17
N GLU A 143 -5.41 5.88 -7.05
CA GLU A 143 -5.89 6.32 -8.36
C GLU A 143 -6.22 5.13 -9.26
N LEU A 144 -5.38 4.09 -9.27
CA LEU A 144 -5.63 2.85 -10.00
C LEU A 144 -6.89 2.12 -9.51
N LEU A 145 -7.12 2.10 -8.19
CA LEU A 145 -8.34 1.55 -7.60
C LEU A 145 -9.59 2.33 -8.04
N VAL A 146 -9.54 3.66 -7.94
CA VAL A 146 -10.64 4.55 -8.36
C VAL A 146 -10.91 4.40 -9.85
N LEU A 147 -9.88 4.31 -10.68
CA LEU A 147 -9.99 4.07 -12.11
C LEU A 147 -10.71 2.75 -12.42
N ALA A 148 -10.34 1.66 -11.73
CA ALA A 148 -10.98 0.37 -11.89
C ALA A 148 -12.47 0.40 -11.50
N ASN A 149 -12.82 1.16 -10.46
CA ASN A 149 -14.22 1.36 -10.06
C ASN A 149 -14.99 2.18 -11.10
N MET A 150 -14.37 3.23 -11.66
CA MET A 150 -14.94 4.04 -12.73
C MET A 150 -15.21 3.23 -13.98
N GLU A 151 -14.30 2.34 -14.39
CA GLU A 151 -14.49 1.42 -15.52
C GLU A 151 -15.73 0.53 -15.32
N SER A 152 -15.86 -0.06 -14.13
CA SER A 152 -17.01 -0.89 -13.77
C SER A 152 -18.33 -0.11 -13.77
N TYR A 153 -18.33 1.09 -13.19
CA TYR A 153 -19.53 1.92 -13.14
C TYR A 153 -19.92 2.45 -14.52
N ASN A 154 -18.93 2.82 -15.35
CA ASN A 154 -19.17 3.26 -16.72
C ASN A 154 -19.81 2.13 -17.55
N ALA A 155 -19.39 0.87 -17.37
CA ALA A 155 -20.02 -0.27 -18.02
C ALA A 155 -21.52 -0.36 -17.73
N ILE A 156 -21.92 -0.16 -16.47
CA ILE A 156 -23.33 -0.13 -16.05
C ILE A 156 -24.07 1.04 -16.70
N LEU A 157 -23.47 2.23 -16.69
CA LEU A 157 -24.08 3.42 -17.29
C LEU A 157 -24.26 3.28 -18.82
N ILE A 158 -23.29 2.63 -19.48
CA ILE A 158 -23.36 2.29 -20.90
C ILE A 158 -24.54 1.34 -21.16
N GLY A 159 -24.69 0.26 -20.36
CA GLY A 159 -25.81 -0.67 -20.48
C GLY A 159 -27.17 -0.02 -20.21
N LYS A 160 -27.21 1.05 -19.40
CA LYS A 160 -28.40 1.88 -19.17
C LYS A 160 -28.69 2.90 -20.27
N GLY A 161 -27.85 3.01 -21.30
CA GLY A 161 -28.01 3.97 -22.39
C GLY A 161 -27.72 5.43 -22.01
N VAL A 162 -27.06 5.68 -20.87
CA VAL A 162 -26.70 7.04 -20.43
C VAL A 162 -25.68 7.61 -21.41
N ASN A 163 -25.86 8.85 -21.87
CA ASN A 163 -24.96 9.44 -22.86
C ASN A 163 -23.58 9.80 -22.27
N GLN A 164 -22.55 9.87 -23.13
CA GLN A 164 -21.16 10.04 -22.69
C GLN A 164 -20.94 11.30 -21.82
N LYS A 165 -21.64 12.40 -22.12
CA LYS A 165 -21.52 13.66 -21.36
C LYS A 165 -22.03 13.50 -19.92
N GLU A 166 -23.18 12.86 -19.74
CA GLU A 166 -23.73 12.56 -18.42
C GLU A 166 -22.85 11.57 -17.65
N ARG A 167 -22.38 10.51 -18.33
CA ARG A 167 -21.44 9.55 -17.72
C ARG A 167 -20.19 10.24 -17.20
N MET A 168 -19.63 11.19 -17.97
CA MET A 168 -18.45 11.95 -17.57
C MET A 168 -18.65 12.72 -16.26
N ILE A 169 -19.82 13.33 -16.07
CA ILE A 169 -20.16 14.08 -14.85
C ILE A 169 -20.24 13.11 -13.65
N GLU A 170 -20.95 12.00 -13.82
CA GLU A 170 -21.12 10.97 -12.80
C GLU A 170 -19.77 10.33 -12.40
N LEU A 171 -18.92 10.01 -13.39
CA LEU A 171 -17.61 9.43 -13.17
C LEU A 171 -16.66 10.40 -12.46
N ARG A 172 -16.70 11.69 -12.81
CA ARG A 172 -15.90 12.71 -12.10
C ARG A 172 -16.35 12.90 -10.66
N LYS A 173 -17.67 12.83 -10.41
CA LYS A 173 -18.22 12.86 -9.04
C LYS A 173 -17.76 11.64 -8.25
N LEU A 174 -17.89 10.44 -8.82
CA LEU A 174 -17.42 9.19 -8.22
C LEU A 174 -15.93 9.27 -7.87
N ALA A 175 -15.09 9.68 -8.82
CA ALA A 175 -13.65 9.78 -8.64
C ALA A 175 -13.28 10.68 -7.45
N ARG A 176 -13.85 11.90 -7.41
CA ARG A 176 -13.60 12.85 -6.31
C ARG A 176 -14.05 12.32 -4.97
N THR A 177 -15.24 11.71 -4.91
CA THR A 177 -15.76 11.13 -3.66
C THR A 177 -14.86 10.01 -3.16
N GLN A 178 -14.44 9.09 -4.03
CA GLN A 178 -13.60 7.97 -3.62
C GLN A 178 -12.19 8.40 -3.22
N LEU A 179 -11.55 9.31 -3.97
CA LEU A 179 -10.24 9.85 -3.61
C LEU A 179 -10.26 10.55 -2.24
N MET A 180 -11.25 11.42 -1.99
CA MET A 180 -11.40 12.09 -0.68
C MET A 180 -11.63 11.08 0.46
N SER A 181 -12.38 10.01 0.21
CA SER A 181 -12.59 8.96 1.22
C SER A 181 -11.31 8.18 1.50
N LEU A 182 -10.51 7.87 0.48
CA LEU A 182 -9.25 7.15 0.63
C LEU A 182 -8.19 8.01 1.33
N GLU A 183 -8.10 9.31 1.02
CA GLU A 183 -7.23 10.26 1.72
C GLU A 183 -7.58 10.34 3.21
N LYS A 184 -8.87 10.49 3.55
CA LYS A 184 -9.32 10.52 4.95
C LYS A 184 -8.97 9.23 5.71
N LEU A 185 -9.06 8.08 5.06
CA LEU A 185 -8.67 6.80 5.65
C LEU A 185 -7.16 6.73 5.90
N GLY A 186 -6.35 7.19 4.93
CA GLY A 186 -4.90 7.31 5.09
C GLY A 186 -4.51 8.20 6.28
N ASP A 187 -5.09 9.39 6.37
CA ASP A 187 -4.87 10.33 7.48
C ASP A 187 -5.33 9.77 8.84
N SER A 188 -6.45 9.05 8.87
CA SER A 188 -6.96 8.43 10.10
C SER A 188 -6.07 7.29 10.60
N GLY A 189 -5.41 6.57 9.68
CA GLY A 189 -4.42 5.54 10.00
C GLY A 189 -3.16 6.15 10.61
N ILE A 190 -2.69 7.28 10.07
CA ILE A 190 -1.51 8.01 10.57
C ILE A 190 -1.80 8.59 11.97
N LYS A 191 -2.96 9.23 12.20
CA LYS A 191 -3.32 9.77 13.52
C LYS A 191 -3.43 8.70 14.61
N LYS A 192 -3.98 7.52 14.29
CA LYS A 192 -4.04 6.38 15.24
C LYS A 192 -2.66 5.80 15.60
N LEU A 193 -1.63 6.02 14.77
CA LEU A 193 -0.25 5.63 15.08
C LEU A 193 0.44 6.66 15.97
N GLU A 194 0.08 7.94 15.88
CA GLU A 194 0.60 9.01 16.74
C GLU A 194 -0.03 9.00 18.13
N GLU A 195 -1.32 8.68 18.26
CA GLU A 195 -2.03 8.57 19.54
C GLU A 195 -1.62 7.34 20.39
N LYS A 196 -0.84 6.42 19.82
CA LYS A 196 -0.32 5.22 20.51
C LYS A 196 1.11 5.35 21.04
N LYS A 197 1.71 6.54 20.98
CA LYS A 197 2.97 6.86 21.67
C LYS A 197 2.71 7.47 23.04
#